data_AF-A0A391PQC5-F1
#
_entry.id   AF-A0A391PQC5-F1
#
_cell.length_a   1.000
_cell.length_b   1.000
_cell.length_c   1.000
_cell.angle_alpha   90.00
_cell.angle_beta   90.00
_cell.angle_gamma   90.00
#
_symmetry.space_group_name_H-M   'P 1'
#
loop_
_entity.id
_entity.type
_entity.pdbx_description
1 polymer ?
#
loop_
_entity_poly.entity_id
_entity_poly.type
_entity_poly.pdbx_seq_one_letter_code
_entity_poly.pdbx_strand_id
1 'polypeptide(L)' 'MSDGSRSQRLIIELDAERVQALRALSELYHATPERMAASWVEYHIDRLQAGQTPDSVPSRWRADPGAGNDRSTQV' A
#
# COMPACT_ATOMS: atom_id res chain seq x y z
N MET A 1 29.93 -17.98 -2.26
CA MET A 1 29.65 -16.58 -1.91
C MET A 1 28.42 -16.60 -1.03
N SER A 2 28.58 -16.34 0.26
CA SER A 2 27.46 -16.37 1.20
C SER A 2 26.63 -15.12 0.95
N ASP A 3 25.59 -15.25 0.14
CA ASP A 3 24.62 -14.20 -0.12
C ASP A 3 23.71 -14.08 1.11
N GLY A 4 24.30 -13.61 2.21
CA GLY A 4 23.57 -13.23 3.40
C GLY A 4 22.81 -11.96 3.07
N SER A 5 21.66 -12.10 2.42
CA SER A 5 20.74 -11.01 2.14
C SER A 5 20.43 -10.31 3.46
N ARG A 6 21.11 -9.19 3.71
CA ARG A 6 20.91 -8.40 4.93
C ARG A 6 19.52 -7.81 4.81
N SER A 7 18.57 -8.38 5.55
CA SER A 7 17.22 -7.83 5.62
C SER A 7 17.30 -6.41 6.19
N GLN A 8 17.10 -5.41 5.34
CA GLN A 8 17.06 -4.02 5.75
C GLN A 8 15.62 -3.68 6.14
N ARG A 9 15.44 -3.17 7.36
CA ARG A 9 14.12 -2.77 7.86
C ARG A 9 13.76 -1.39 7.33
N LEU A 10 12.66 -1.30 6.60
CA LEU A 10 12.03 -0.05 6.18
C LEU A 10 10.72 0.14 6.96
N ILE A 11 10.45 1.37 7.40
CA ILE A 11 9.16 1.75 8.00
C ILE A 11 8.43 2.62 6.99
N ILE A 12 7.21 2.23 6.62
CA ILE A 12 6.33 2.98 5.72
C ILE A 12 5.13 3.43 6.53
N GLU A 13 4.93 4.74 6.62
CA GLU A 13 3.77 5.32 7.28
C GLU A 13 2.61 5.42 6.29
N LEU A 14 1.46 4.91 6.70
CA LEU A 14 0.21 4.93 5.94
C LEU A 14 -0.89 5.49 6.84
N ASP A 15 -1.79 6.28 6.26
CA ASP A 15 -3.02 6.66 6.95
C ASP A 15 -3.94 5.43 7.17
N ALA A 16 -4.88 5.57 8.10
CA ALA A 16 -5.76 4.48 8.52
C ALA A 16 -6.54 3.85 7.35
N GLU A 17 -6.93 4.66 6.39
CA GLU A 17 -7.72 4.22 5.26
C GLU A 17 -6.87 3.36 4.30
N ARG A 18 -5.64 3.81 4.00
CA ARG A 18 -4.70 3.02 3.18
C ARG A 18 -4.28 1.73 3.87
N VAL A 19 -4.15 1.74 5.20
CA VAL A 19 -3.92 0.51 5.98
C VAL A 19 -5.08 -0.46 5.80
N GLN A 20 -6.32 0.01 5.88
CA GLN A 20 -7.50 -0.84 5.72
C GLN A 20 -7.59 -1.42 4.30
N ALA A 21 -7.34 -0.60 3.27
CA ALA A 21 -7.32 -1.05 1.88
C ALA A 21 -6.24 -2.11 1.63
N LEU A 22 -5.03 -1.92 2.17
CA LEU A 22 -3.94 -2.90 2.06
C LEU A 22 -4.30 -4.22 2.75
N ARG A 23 -4.93 -4.17 3.93
CA ARG A 23 -5.40 -5.37 4.64
C ARG A 23 -6.43 -6.14 3.81
N ALA A 24 -7.43 -5.46 3.26
CA ALA A 24 -8.46 -6.09 2.42
C ALA A 24 -7.86 -6.75 1.17
N LEU A 25 -6.89 -6.10 0.52
CA LEU A 25 -6.17 -6.68 -0.62
C LEU A 25 -5.36 -7.91 -0.20
N SER A 26 -4.69 -7.84 0.96
CA SER A 26 -3.89 -8.95 1.48
C SER A 26 -4.73 -10.20 1.75
N GLU A 27 -5.96 -10.02 2.24
CA GLU A 27 -6.93 -11.10 2.42
C GLU A 27 -7.39 -11.68 1.08
N LEU A 28 -7.73 -10.82 0.11
CA LEU A 28 -8.18 -11.23 -1.22
C LEU A 28 -7.13 -12.07 -1.96
N TYR A 29 -5.86 -11.68 -1.87
CA TYR A 29 -4.76 -12.37 -2.54
C TYR A 29 -4.09 -13.45 -1.67
N HIS A 30 -4.63 -13.72 -0.47
CA HIS A 30 -4.07 -14.68 0.48
C HIS A 30 -2.56 -14.47 0.74
N ALA A 31 -2.16 -13.20 0.86
CA ALA A 31 -0.77 -12.79 1.08
C ALA A 31 -0.68 -11.88 2.31
N THR A 32 0.52 -11.69 2.86
CA THR A 32 0.70 -10.69 3.93
C THR A 32 0.81 -9.28 3.34
N PRO A 33 0.42 -8.23 4.09
CA PRO A 33 0.63 -6.84 3.69
C PRO A 33 2.07 -6.53 3.27
N GLU A 34 3.06 -7.08 3.99
CA GLU A 34 4.48 -6.89 3.71
C GLU A 34 4.89 -7.53 2.37
N ARG A 35 4.40 -8.75 2.10
CA ARG A 35 4.68 -9.45 0.84
C ARG A 35 4.05 -8.72 -0.35
N MET A 36 2.84 -8.20 -0.16
CA MET A 36 2.18 -7.36 -1.17
C MET A 36 2.98 -6.09 -1.45
N ALA A 37 3.37 -5.37 -0.40
CA ALA A 37 4.16 -4.14 -0.54
C ALA A 37 5.50 -4.42 -1.22
N ALA A 38 6.20 -5.50 -0.85
CA ALA A 38 7.45 -5.91 -1.50
C ALA A 38 7.25 -6.17 -3.00
N SER A 39 6.21 -6.92 -3.37
CA SER A 39 5.91 -7.24 -4.78
C SER A 39 5.59 -6.00 -5.60
N TRP A 40 4.87 -5.02 -5.02
CA TRP A 40 4.61 -3.74 -5.68
C TRP A 40 5.87 -2.88 -5.83
N VAL A 41 6.75 -2.87 -4.84
CA VAL A 41 8.03 -2.15 -4.90
C VAL A 41 8.93 -2.76 -5.97
N GLU A 42 9.05 -4.09 -6.03
CA GLU A 42 9.80 -4.80 -7.08
C GLU A 42 9.30 -4.43 -8.47
N TYR A 43 7.99 -4.56 -8.71
CA TYR A 43 7.37 -4.15 -9.97
C TYR A 43 7.66 -2.67 -10.34
N HIS A 44 7.63 -1.78 -9.34
CA HIS A 44 7.90 -0.37 -9.58
C HIS A 44 9.37 -0.09 -9.91
N ILE A 45 10.30 -0.78 -9.25
CA ILE A 45 11.74 -0.68 -9.53
C ILE A 45 12.03 -1.17 -10.96
N ASP A 46 11.49 -2.32 -11.35
CA ASP A 46 11.66 -2.86 -12.71
C ASP A 46 11.16 -1.87 -13.77
N ARG A 47 10.02 -1.24 -13.51
CA ARG A 47 9.45 -0.22 -14.38
C ARG A 47 10.36 1.00 -14.51
N LEU A 48 10.90 1.50 -13.39
CA LEU A 48 11.84 2.62 -13.37
C LEU A 48 13.13 2.29 -14.13
N GLN A 49 13.66 1.08 -13.95
CA GLN A 49 14.85 0.61 -14.65
C GLN A 49 14.62 0.48 -16.17
N ALA A 50 13.40 0.12 -16.58
CA ALA A 50 12.99 0.10 -17.98
C ALA A 50 12.76 1.50 -18.60
N GLY A 51 13.02 2.59 -17.86
CA GLY A 51 12.87 3.96 -18.34
C GLY A 51 11.42 4.44 -18.44
N GLN A 52 10.46 3.66 -17.91
CA GLN A 52 9.07 4.08 -17.81
C GLN A 52 8.93 5.00 -16.60
N THR A 53 8.81 6.31 -16.86
CA THR A 53 8.60 7.30 -15.80
C THR A 53 7.28 7.03 -15.08
N PRO A 54 7.20 7.26 -13.75
CA PRO A 54 5.93 7.17 -13.03
C PRO A 54 4.87 8.02 -13.74
N ASP A 55 3.64 7.50 -13.82
CA ASP A 55 2.51 8.30 -14.31
C ASP A 55 2.52 9.64 -13.57
N SER A 56 2.53 10.73 -14.33
CA SER A 56 2.50 12.11 -13.82
C SER A 56 1.17 12.46 -13.14
N VAL A 57 0.27 11.49 -13.04
CA VAL A 57 -0.99 11.57 -12.32
C VAL A 57 -0.77 11.01 -10.91
N PRO A 58 -0.81 11.85 -9.86
CA PRO A 58 -0.85 11.37 -8.49
C PRO A 58 -2.02 10.38 -8.35
N SER A 59 -1.80 9.24 -7.69
CA SER A 59 -2.87 8.27 -7.42
C SER A 59 -4.07 9.01 -6.84
N ARG A 60 -5.15 9.14 -7.62
CA ARG A 60 -6.34 9.93 -7.29
C ARG A 60 -7.23 9.24 -6.26
N TRP A 61 -6.66 8.30 -5.51
CA TRP A 61 -7.38 7.58 -4.48
C TRP A 61 -7.81 8.58 -3.42
N ARG A 62 -9.10 8.88 -3.40
CA ARG A 62 -9.78 9.59 -2.34
C ARG A 62 -10.64 8.56 -1.62
N ALA A 63 -10.61 8.59 -0.30
CA ALA A 63 -11.67 8.02 0.51
C ALA A 63 -13.02 8.42 -0.04
N ASP A 64 -13.91 7.44 -0.21
CA ASP A 64 -15.32 7.73 -0.21
C ASP A 64 -15.67 8.38 1.14
N PRO A 65 -16.13 9.65 1.17
CA PRO A 65 -16.59 10.27 2.39
C PRO A 65 -17.98 9.70 2.70
N GLY A 66 -18.04 8.49 3.25
CA GLY A 66 -19.34 7.79 3.34
C GLY A 66 -19.47 6.58 4.25
N ALA A 67 -18.47 6.22 5.07
CA ALA A 67 -18.61 5.14 6.05
C ALA A 67 -18.73 5.69 7.48
N GLY A 68 -19.88 6.34 7.74
CA GLY A 68 -20.60 6.36 9.01
C GLY A 68 -19.88 6.75 10.31
N ASN A 69 -20.17 7.96 10.81
CA ASN A 69 -20.49 8.11 12.23
C ASN A 69 -21.54 9.21 12.44
N ASP A 70 -22.72 8.99 11.86
CA ASP A 70 -23.93 9.72 12.25
C ASP A 70 -24.54 8.98 13.46
N ARG A 71 -23.96 9.24 14.64
CA ARG A 71 -24.51 8.79 15.91
C ARG A 71 -24.76 10.01 16.81
N SER A 72 -25.99 10.48 16.73
CA SER A 72 -26.79 10.98 17.85
C SER A 72 -26.31 12.25 18.55
N THR A 73 -26.90 13.38 18.17
CA THR A 73 -27.27 14.42 19.13
C THR A 73 -28.70 14.88 18.84
N GLN A 74 -29.66 14.21 19.50
CA GLN A 74 -31.00 14.75 19.71
C GLN A 74 -31.47 14.33 21.10
N VAL A 75 -31.09 15.11 22.12
CA VAL A 75 -31.95 15.49 23.27
C VAL A 75 -31.41 16.80 23.84
#